data_AF-A0A833SJP4-F1
#
_entry.id   AF-A0A833SJP4-F1
#
_cell.length_a   1.000
_cell.length_b   1.000
_cell.length_c   1.000
_cell.angle_alpha   90.00
_cell.angle_beta   90.00
_cell.angle_gamma   90.00
#
_symmetry.space_group_name_H-M   'P 1'
#
loop_
_entity.id
_entity.type
_entity.pdbx_description
1 polymer ?
#
loop_
_entity_poly.entity_id
_entity_poly.type
_entity_poly.pdbx_seq_one_letter_code
_entity_poly.pdbx_strand_id
1 'polypeptide(L)'
;MTDWYVENLHLLAAVLMCSPVVFVLAFIVTSTRVRRKFVVGAAETRKTSDTPEVALIKAHTRIVRLLSVVGILLQAILIVSITGLSSNNSTYSLALMRPVINLCVFILGFMTNTHAAFRLAYMLLLGHIVVLDTIAEVSFAMVINCIQMEGMQCGDSALSLTLSTLKFLKRRELASLFLTPWVMLETAYLCVAIGFCSSRYSARKLSLSRPTFNLRAALLANFVVHPHRSATVKRPRFAA
;
A
#
# COMPACT_ATOMS: atom_id res chain seq x y z
N MET A 1 3.42 13.78 -38.79
CA MET A 1 4.03 13.07 -37.65
C MET A 1 3.00 13.13 -36.54
N THR A 2 2.16 12.11 -36.42
CA THR A 2 1.21 12.00 -35.31
C THR A 2 2.01 11.67 -34.06
N ASP A 3 1.83 12.43 -32.98
CA ASP A 3 2.54 12.18 -31.74
C ASP A 3 2.17 10.78 -31.23
N TRP A 4 3.16 9.89 -31.14
CA TRP A 4 3.03 8.52 -30.60
C TRP A 4 2.24 8.50 -29.28
N TYR A 5 2.39 9.55 -28.49
CA TYR A 5 1.66 9.80 -27.25
C TYR A 5 0.14 9.79 -27.43
N VAL A 6 -0.39 10.47 -28.45
CA VAL A 6 -1.83 10.57 -28.71
C VAL A 6 -2.38 9.21 -29.15
N GLU A 7 -1.60 8.47 -29.94
CA GLU A 7 -1.98 7.14 -30.40
C GLU A 7 -1.98 6.10 -29.28
N ASN A 8 -1.13 6.23 -28.26
CA ASN A 8 -0.98 5.23 -27.18
C ASN A 8 -1.58 5.67 -25.83
N LEU A 9 -2.16 6.87 -25.76
CA LEU A 9 -2.84 7.41 -24.59
C LEU A 9 -3.90 6.45 -24.03
N HIS A 10 -4.61 5.75 -24.93
CA HIS A 10 -5.67 4.82 -24.56
C HIS A 10 -5.16 3.62 -23.75
N LEU A 11 -3.94 3.12 -24.03
CA LEU A 11 -3.32 2.03 -23.26
C LEU A 11 -2.94 2.51 -21.86
N LEU A 12 -2.32 3.69 -21.76
CA LEU A 12 -1.96 4.29 -20.48
C LEU A 12 -3.20 4.57 -19.62
N ALA A 13 -4.25 5.14 -20.24
CA ALA A 13 -5.54 5.38 -19.59
C ALA A 13 -6.19 4.08 -19.13
N ALA A 14 -6.17 3.02 -19.95
CA ALA A 14 -6.71 1.72 -19.57
C ALA A 14 -6.00 1.14 -18.34
N VAL A 15 -4.67 1.18 -18.31
CA VAL A 15 -3.89 0.68 -17.16
C VAL A 15 -4.16 1.48 -15.89
N LEU A 16 -4.21 2.82 -15.99
CA LEU A 16 -4.54 3.69 -14.86
C LEU A 16 -5.97 3.49 -14.36
N MET A 17 -6.94 3.22 -15.25
CA MET A 17 -8.35 2.98 -14.90
C MET A 17 -8.60 1.58 -14.33
N CYS A 18 -7.78 0.59 -14.68
CA CYS A 18 -7.85 -0.74 -14.07
C CYS A 18 -7.60 -0.70 -12.56
N SER A 19 -6.72 0.18 -12.07
CA SER A 19 -6.37 0.26 -10.65
C SER A 19 -7.55 0.66 -9.74
N PRO A 20 -8.35 1.71 -10.05
CA PRO A 20 -9.60 2.00 -9.34
C PRO A 20 -10.60 0.84 -9.35
N VAL A 21 -10.78 0.15 -10.48
CA VAL A 21 -11.71 -0.98 -10.57
C VAL A 21 -11.29 -2.10 -9.63
N VAL A 22 -10.00 -2.45 -9.64
CA VAL A 22 -9.46 -3.49 -8.74
C VAL A 22 -9.56 -3.06 -7.29
N PHE A 23 -9.31 -1.79 -6.97
CA PHE A 23 -9.53 -1.25 -5.63
C PHE A 23 -10.98 -1.41 -5.17
N VAL A 24 -11.97 -1.05 -6.00
CA VAL A 24 -13.39 -1.19 -5.66
C VAL A 24 -13.76 -2.65 -5.41
N LEU A 25 -13.31 -3.57 -6.27
CA LEU A 25 -13.53 -5.01 -6.09
C LEU A 25 -12.90 -5.52 -4.80
N ALA A 26 -11.64 -5.17 -4.53
CA ALA A 26 -10.93 -5.54 -3.32
C ALA A 26 -11.61 -4.98 -2.05
N PHE A 27 -12.12 -3.75 -2.13
CA PHE A 27 -12.88 -3.10 -1.06
C PHE A 27 -14.18 -3.85 -0.76
N ILE A 28 -14.96 -4.20 -1.79
CA ILE A 28 -16.22 -4.97 -1.63
C ILE A 28 -15.92 -6.33 -0.99
N VAL A 29 -14.91 -7.05 -1.50
CA VAL A 29 -14.53 -8.37 -0.97
C VAL A 29 -14.05 -8.26 0.49
N THR A 30 -13.26 -7.24 0.82
CA THR A 30 -12.75 -7.05 2.19
C THR A 30 -13.87 -6.67 3.15
N SER A 31 -14.74 -5.73 2.75
CA SER A 31 -15.89 -5.30 3.54
C SER A 31 -16.88 -6.45 3.80
N THR A 32 -17.21 -7.25 2.78
CA THR A 32 -18.09 -8.41 2.93
C THR A 32 -17.48 -9.49 3.82
N ARG A 33 -16.18 -9.78 3.69
CA ARG A 33 -15.48 -10.73 4.56
C ARG A 33 -15.43 -10.27 6.01
N VAL A 34 -15.16 -8.99 6.27
CA VAL A 34 -15.18 -8.42 7.62
C VAL A 34 -16.58 -8.52 8.20
N ARG A 35 -17.62 -8.06 7.48
CA ARG A 35 -19.00 -8.14 7.95
C ARG A 35 -19.43 -9.57 8.27
N ARG A 36 -19.15 -10.54 7.39
CA ARG A 36 -19.45 -11.96 7.65
C ARG A 36 -18.76 -12.47 8.92
N LYS A 37 -17.47 -12.18 9.11
CA LYS A 37 -16.73 -12.58 10.32
C LYS A 37 -17.31 -11.97 11.60
N PHE A 38 -17.77 -10.73 11.57
CA PHE A 38 -18.37 -10.09 12.75
C PHE A 38 -19.80 -10.55 13.01
N VAL A 39 -20.64 -10.73 11.99
CA VAL A 39 -22.02 -11.23 12.18
C VAL A 39 -22.02 -12.67 12.68
N VAL A 40 -21.21 -13.54 12.08
CA VAL A 40 -21.11 -14.96 12.48
C VAL A 40 -20.31 -15.11 13.79
N GLY A 41 -19.19 -14.38 13.94
CA GLY A 41 -18.34 -14.45 15.13
C GLY A 41 -18.95 -13.81 16.38
N ALA A 42 -19.82 -12.79 16.24
CA ALA A 42 -20.56 -12.22 17.37
C ALA A 42 -21.63 -13.18 17.92
N ALA A 43 -22.12 -14.12 17.11
CA ALA A 43 -23.03 -15.17 17.56
C ALA A 43 -22.32 -16.22 18.44
N GLU A 44 -21.01 -16.44 18.23
CA GLU A 44 -20.26 -17.48 18.96
C GLU A 44 -19.34 -16.96 20.07
N THR A 45 -18.75 -15.76 19.95
CA THR A 45 -17.75 -15.30 20.94
C THR A 45 -17.71 -13.77 21.09
N ARG A 46 -18.32 -13.27 22.17
CA ARG A 46 -18.23 -11.86 22.62
C ARG A 46 -16.84 -11.50 23.19
N LYS A 47 -15.74 -11.88 22.52
CA LYS A 47 -14.35 -11.72 23.01
C LYS A 47 -13.48 -10.75 22.19
N THR A 48 -13.93 -10.26 21.04
CA THR A 48 -13.13 -9.31 20.23
C THR A 48 -13.40 -7.86 20.66
N SER A 49 -12.37 -7.15 21.13
CA SER A 49 -12.46 -5.73 21.53
C SER A 49 -12.54 -4.75 20.34
N ASP A 50 -12.38 -5.24 19.11
CA ASP A 50 -12.33 -4.42 17.91
C ASP A 50 -13.74 -4.21 17.35
N THR A 51 -14.05 -2.98 16.91
CA THR A 51 -15.25 -2.69 16.12
C THR A 51 -15.06 -3.15 14.67
N PRO A 52 -16.14 -3.43 13.90
CA PRO A 52 -16.03 -3.81 12.50
C PRO A 52 -15.26 -2.77 11.66
N GLU A 53 -15.37 -1.49 12.02
CA GLU A 53 -14.61 -0.40 11.40
C GLU A 53 -13.09 -0.55 11.61
N VAL A 54 -12.66 -0.81 12.86
CA VAL A 54 -11.24 -1.00 13.18
C VAL A 54 -10.67 -2.24 12.49
N ALA A 55 -11.45 -3.31 12.38
CA ALA A 55 -11.04 -4.51 11.66
C ALA A 55 -10.89 -4.26 10.15
N LEU A 56 -11.79 -3.46 9.56
CA LEU A 56 -11.69 -3.04 8.16
C LEU A 56 -10.45 -2.19 7.93
N ILE A 57 -10.17 -1.21 8.80
CA ILE A 57 -8.95 -0.38 8.75
C ILE A 57 -7.69 -1.26 8.83
N LYS A 58 -7.65 -2.25 9.74
CA LYS A 58 -6.53 -3.20 9.84
C LYS A 58 -6.37 -4.04 8.58
N ALA A 59 -7.46 -4.46 7.94
CA ALA A 59 -7.40 -5.22 6.70
C ALA A 59 -6.81 -4.39 5.56
N HIS A 60 -7.27 -3.15 5.34
CA HIS A 60 -6.72 -2.25 4.35
C HIS A 60 -5.26 -1.85 4.64
N THR A 61 -4.89 -1.70 5.93
CA THR A 61 -3.48 -1.50 6.32
C THR A 61 -2.59 -2.69 5.92
N ARG A 62 -3.10 -3.93 6.01
CA ARG A 62 -2.38 -5.12 5.53
C ARG A 62 -2.25 -5.12 4.00
N ILE A 63 -3.30 -4.72 3.29
CA ILE A 63 -3.27 -4.60 1.82
C ILE A 63 -2.21 -3.58 1.41
N VAL A 64 -2.19 -2.38 2.01
CA VAL A 64 -1.14 -1.38 1.76
C VAL A 64 0.25 -1.99 1.97
N ARG A 65 0.50 -2.65 3.10
CA ARG A 65 1.81 -3.29 3.35
C ARG A 65 2.18 -4.35 2.31
N LEU A 66 1.23 -5.20 1.91
CA LEU A 66 1.47 -6.22 0.88
C LEU A 66 1.80 -5.57 -0.47
N LEU A 67 1.03 -4.57 -0.89
CA LEU A 67 1.30 -3.85 -2.12
C LEU A 67 2.62 -3.07 -2.06
N SER A 68 2.98 -2.51 -0.89
CA SER A 68 4.29 -1.89 -0.68
C SER A 68 5.44 -2.89 -0.83
N VAL A 69 5.29 -4.14 -0.37
CA VAL A 69 6.27 -5.21 -0.62
C VAL A 69 6.40 -5.50 -2.11
N VAL A 70 5.29 -5.59 -2.84
CA VAL A 70 5.32 -5.77 -4.31
C VAL A 70 6.03 -4.58 -4.98
N GLY A 71 5.77 -3.35 -4.52
CA GLY A 71 6.46 -2.14 -4.98
C GLY A 71 7.97 -2.21 -4.74
N ILE A 72 8.41 -2.61 -3.55
CA ILE A 72 9.83 -2.82 -3.21
C ILE A 72 10.46 -3.84 -4.18
N LEU A 73 9.78 -4.96 -4.45
CA LEU A 73 10.27 -5.97 -5.39
C LEU A 73 10.43 -5.40 -6.81
N LEU A 74 9.46 -4.62 -7.30
CA LEU A 74 9.56 -3.98 -8.61
C LEU A 74 10.76 -3.02 -8.70
N GLN A 75 11.02 -2.24 -7.63
CA GLN A 75 12.17 -1.34 -7.59
C GLN A 75 13.50 -2.09 -7.47
N ALA A 76 13.55 -3.17 -6.68
CA ALA A 76 14.74 -4.03 -6.60
C ALA A 76 15.09 -4.66 -7.95
N ILE A 77 14.07 -5.13 -8.70
CA ILE A 77 14.25 -5.62 -10.07
C ILE A 77 14.82 -4.53 -10.97
N LEU A 78 14.34 -3.29 -10.86
CA LEU A 78 14.86 -2.18 -11.65
C LEU A 78 16.32 -1.86 -11.30
N ILE A 79 16.68 -1.86 -10.00
CA ILE A 79 18.07 -1.65 -9.56
C ILE A 79 18.99 -2.70 -10.18
N VAL A 80 18.65 -3.98 -10.02
CA VAL A 80 19.44 -5.09 -10.59
C VAL A 80 19.56 -4.94 -12.11
N SER A 81 18.47 -4.59 -12.78
CA SER A 81 18.45 -4.38 -14.24
C SER A 81 19.38 -3.25 -14.65
N ILE A 82 19.35 -2.11 -13.96
CA ILE A 82 20.20 -0.94 -14.25
C ILE A 82 21.67 -1.26 -13.96
N THR A 83 21.98 -1.87 -12.81
CA THR A 83 23.37 -2.22 -12.44
C THR A 83 24.01 -3.24 -13.36
N GLY A 84 23.20 -4.06 -14.05
CA GLY A 84 23.67 -5.01 -15.05
C GLY A 84 23.94 -4.41 -16.43
N LEU A 85 23.64 -3.12 -16.66
CA LEU A 85 23.88 -2.45 -17.94
C LEU A 85 25.33 -1.96 -18.02
N SER A 86 26.02 -2.31 -19.11
CA SER A 86 27.42 -1.95 -19.35
C SER A 86 27.62 -0.50 -19.83
N SER A 87 26.54 0.26 -20.11
CA SER A 87 26.65 1.60 -20.69
C SER A 87 26.43 2.71 -19.65
N ASN A 88 27.37 3.65 -19.56
CA ASN A 88 27.30 4.84 -18.70
C ASN A 88 26.33 5.94 -19.20
N ASN A 89 25.58 5.71 -20.29
CA ASN A 89 24.62 6.69 -20.81
C ASN A 89 23.34 6.68 -19.95
N SER A 90 23.43 7.28 -18.76
CA SER A 90 22.32 7.40 -17.83
C SER A 90 21.31 8.43 -18.33
N THR A 91 20.32 7.97 -19.09
CA THR A 91 19.08 8.73 -19.26
C THR A 91 18.34 8.77 -17.92
N TYR A 92 17.53 9.81 -17.70
CA TYR A 92 16.73 9.96 -16.48
C TYR A 92 15.92 8.70 -16.12
N SER A 93 15.35 8.03 -17.13
CA SER A 93 14.55 6.81 -16.97
C SER A 93 15.34 5.60 -16.44
N LEU A 94 16.66 5.59 -16.61
CA LEU A 94 17.60 4.56 -16.13
C LEU A 94 18.50 5.04 -14.98
N ALA A 95 18.25 6.23 -14.42
CA ALA A 95 19.05 6.73 -13.31
C ALA A 95 18.77 5.92 -12.03
N LEU A 96 19.83 5.41 -11.38
CA LEU A 96 19.74 4.63 -10.13
C LEU A 96 19.04 5.38 -8.99
N MET A 97 19.09 6.71 -9.00
CA MET A 97 18.42 7.54 -7.99
C MET A 97 16.91 7.29 -7.94
N ARG A 98 16.27 7.05 -9.10
CA ARG A 98 14.82 6.86 -9.19
C ARG A 98 14.34 5.62 -8.42
N PRO A 99 14.83 4.39 -8.70
CA PRO A 99 14.37 3.23 -7.96
C PRO A 99 14.81 3.24 -6.49
N VAL A 100 15.93 3.89 -6.15
CA VAL A 100 16.37 4.05 -4.75
C VAL A 100 15.39 4.94 -3.97
N ILE A 101 15.02 6.10 -4.53
CA ILE A 101 14.00 6.98 -3.92
C ILE A 101 12.68 6.24 -3.80
N ASN A 102 12.22 5.57 -4.87
CA ASN A 102 10.96 4.84 -4.87
C ASN A 102 10.95 3.72 -3.82
N LEU A 103 12.06 3.01 -3.63
CA LEU A 103 12.20 1.98 -2.60
C LEU A 103 12.02 2.58 -1.19
N CYS A 104 12.66 3.73 -0.90
CA CYS A 104 12.47 4.46 0.35
C CYS A 104 11.00 4.86 0.55
N VAL A 105 10.33 5.33 -0.52
CA VAL A 105 8.90 5.66 -0.49
C VAL A 105 8.07 4.44 -0.13
N PHE A 106 8.28 3.27 -0.75
CA PHE A 106 7.51 2.06 -0.42
C PHE A 106 7.75 1.58 1.02
N ILE A 107 8.92 1.80 1.62
CA ILE A 107 9.17 1.53 3.04
C ILE A 107 8.27 2.39 3.94
N LEU A 108 7.96 3.64 3.56
CA LEU A 108 7.01 4.48 4.31
C LEU A 108 5.61 3.88 4.38
N GLY A 109 5.24 3.00 3.44
CA GLY A 109 3.98 2.25 3.46
C GLY A 109 3.75 1.47 4.75
N PHE A 110 4.81 1.01 5.42
CA PHE A 110 4.74 0.30 6.70
C PHE A 110 4.42 1.22 7.89
N MET A 111 4.66 2.52 7.75
CA MET A 111 4.47 3.56 8.76
C MET A 111 3.12 4.28 8.63
N THR A 112 2.30 3.92 7.65
CA THR A 112 0.98 4.55 7.39
C THR A 112 0.00 4.44 8.57
N ASN A 113 0.20 3.48 9.49
CA ASN A 113 -0.64 3.32 10.68
C ASN A 113 -0.09 4.00 11.95
N THR A 114 1.09 4.65 11.90
CA THR A 114 1.72 5.26 13.09
C THR A 114 1.33 6.73 13.25
N HIS A 115 1.41 7.52 12.18
CA HIS A 115 1.13 8.95 12.21
C HIS A 115 0.42 9.42 10.94
N ALA A 116 -0.42 10.45 11.04
CA ALA A 116 -1.16 10.99 9.91
C ALA A 116 -0.23 11.63 8.85
N ALA A 117 0.84 12.30 9.30
CA ALA A 117 1.86 12.87 8.42
C ALA A 117 2.50 11.81 7.49
N PHE A 118 2.74 10.58 7.97
CA PHE A 118 3.29 9.52 7.12
C PHE A 118 2.32 9.09 6.02
N ARG A 119 1.00 9.06 6.30
CA ARG A 119 0.01 8.74 5.26
C ARG A 119 -0.05 9.79 4.17
N LEU A 120 -0.05 11.06 4.57
CA LEU A 120 -0.06 12.20 3.65
C LEU A 120 1.21 12.24 2.80
N ALA A 121 2.38 12.17 3.45
CA ALA A 121 3.66 12.12 2.76
C ALA A 121 3.72 10.93 1.81
N TYR A 122 3.25 9.75 2.24
CA TYR A 122 3.22 8.57 1.37
C TYR A 122 2.32 8.77 0.15
N MET A 123 1.12 9.33 0.30
CA MET A 123 0.25 9.63 -0.86
C MET A 123 0.88 10.61 -1.84
N LEU A 124 1.48 11.70 -1.34
CA LEU A 124 2.13 12.69 -2.19
C LEU A 124 3.31 12.07 -2.96
N LEU A 125 4.13 11.27 -2.27
CA LEU A 125 5.27 10.59 -2.88
C LEU A 125 4.84 9.49 -3.86
N LEU A 126 3.74 8.78 -3.63
CA LEU A 126 3.14 7.87 -4.60
C LEU A 126 2.66 8.62 -5.85
N GLY A 127 2.06 9.81 -5.69
CA GLY A 127 1.69 10.67 -6.83
C GLY A 127 2.91 11.06 -7.67
N HIS A 128 4.01 11.43 -7.02
CA HIS A 128 5.27 11.69 -7.71
C HIS A 128 5.79 10.46 -8.47
N ILE A 129 5.70 9.25 -7.89
CA ILE A 129 6.06 8.00 -8.56
C ILE A 129 5.23 7.80 -9.83
N VAL A 130 3.91 8.02 -9.79
CA VAL A 130 3.05 7.87 -10.98
C VAL A 130 3.50 8.78 -12.12
N VAL A 131 3.83 10.05 -11.81
CA VAL A 131 4.31 11.01 -12.82
C VAL A 131 5.63 10.53 -13.45
N LEU A 132 6.60 10.16 -12.62
CA LEU A 132 7.92 9.74 -13.12
C LEU A 132 7.86 8.41 -13.89
N ASP A 133 7.07 7.46 -13.41
CA ASP A 133 6.87 6.17 -14.08
C ASP A 133 6.15 6.35 -15.42
N THR A 134 5.26 7.34 -15.54
CA THR A 134 4.60 7.70 -16.80
C THR A 134 5.62 8.27 -17.80
N ILE A 135 6.48 9.20 -17.37
CA ILE A 135 7.55 9.75 -18.22
C ILE A 135 8.49 8.64 -18.70
N ALA A 136 8.85 7.70 -17.80
CA ALA A 136 9.71 6.58 -18.14
C ALA A 136 9.05 5.61 -19.13
N GLU A 137 7.76 5.28 -18.95
CA GLU A 137 7.01 4.46 -19.90
C GLU A 137 7.04 5.07 -21.31
N VAL A 138 6.68 6.35 -21.42
CA VAL A 138 6.60 7.05 -22.71
C VAL A 138 7.97 7.08 -23.37
N SER A 139 9.02 7.33 -22.58
CA SER A 139 10.41 7.32 -23.06
C SER A 139 10.80 5.94 -23.63
N PHE A 140 10.53 4.86 -22.89
CA PHE A 140 10.85 3.51 -23.37
C PHE A 140 10.05 3.14 -24.60
N ALA A 141 8.78 3.54 -24.66
CA ALA A 141 7.92 3.22 -25.77
C ALA A 141 8.28 3.98 -27.06
N MET A 142 8.70 5.24 -26.94
CA MET A 142 9.25 6.01 -28.06
C MET A 142 10.50 5.35 -28.63
N VAL A 143 11.44 4.91 -27.77
CA VAL A 143 12.66 4.20 -28.19
C VAL A 143 12.33 2.86 -28.84
N ILE A 144 11.40 2.08 -28.27
CA ILE A 144 10.93 0.82 -28.87
C ILE A 144 10.36 1.05 -30.27
N ASN A 145 9.50 2.07 -30.44
CA ASN A 145 8.87 2.36 -31.72
C ASN A 145 9.91 2.79 -32.77
N CYS A 146 10.85 3.65 -32.38
CA CYS A 146 11.95 4.06 -33.24
C CYS A 146 12.73 2.84 -33.75
N ILE A 147 13.17 1.94 -32.85
CA ILE A 147 13.94 0.75 -33.22
C ILE A 147 13.14 -0.17 -34.17
N GLN A 148 11.81 -0.24 -33.99
CA GLN A 148 10.95 -1.07 -34.83
C GLN A 148 10.72 -0.47 -36.24
N MET A 149 10.70 0.86 -36.37
CA MET A 149 10.41 1.54 -37.64
C MET A 149 11.67 1.88 -38.45
N GLU A 150 12.72 2.35 -37.78
CA GLU A 150 13.93 2.90 -38.40
C GLU A 150 15.18 2.03 -38.18
N GLY A 151 15.05 0.93 -37.44
CA GLY A 151 16.14 -0.01 -37.19
C GLY A 151 17.26 0.60 -36.36
N MET A 152 18.52 0.47 -36.81
CA MET A 152 19.70 0.96 -36.08
C MET A 152 19.96 2.47 -36.24
N GLN A 153 19.10 3.21 -36.97
CA GLN A 153 19.29 4.65 -37.21
C GLN A 153 18.71 5.53 -36.09
N CYS A 154 18.08 4.95 -35.07
CA CYS A 154 17.76 5.64 -33.83
C CYS A 154 19.08 6.01 -33.16
N GLY A 155 19.52 7.27 -33.36
CA GLY A 155 20.90 7.71 -33.19
C GLY A 155 21.59 7.26 -31.89
N ASP A 156 22.93 7.31 -31.88
CA ASP A 156 23.89 6.83 -30.86
C ASP A 156 23.58 7.15 -29.38
N SER A 157 22.56 7.96 -29.11
CA SER A 157 22.06 8.36 -27.78
C SER A 157 20.89 7.51 -27.26
N ALA A 158 20.21 6.74 -28.13
CA ALA A 158 19.12 5.87 -27.73
C ALA A 158 19.73 4.60 -27.13
N LEU A 159 19.77 4.54 -25.78
CA LEU A 159 19.97 3.33 -24.96
C LEU A 159 20.50 2.15 -25.77
N SER A 160 21.80 1.83 -25.69
CA SER A 160 22.43 0.65 -26.33
C SER A 160 21.94 -0.70 -25.76
N LEU A 161 20.68 -0.74 -25.33
CA LEU A 161 19.96 -1.88 -24.83
C LEU A 161 19.28 -2.63 -25.97
N THR A 162 19.22 -3.94 -25.80
CA THR A 162 18.46 -4.82 -26.69
C THR A 162 16.95 -4.55 -26.59
N LEU A 163 16.23 -4.78 -27.71
CA LEU A 163 14.78 -4.63 -27.78
C LEU A 163 14.04 -5.47 -26.72
N SER A 164 14.56 -6.65 -26.38
CA SER A 164 14.02 -7.51 -25.33
C SER A 164 14.09 -6.85 -23.95
N THR A 165 15.21 -6.19 -23.63
CA THR A 165 15.40 -5.49 -22.36
C THR A 165 14.50 -4.26 -22.27
N LEU A 166 14.37 -3.50 -23.35
CA LEU A 166 13.44 -2.36 -23.43
C LEU A 166 11.98 -2.81 -23.21
N LYS A 167 11.55 -3.89 -23.87
CA LYS A 167 10.19 -4.46 -23.68
C LYS A 167 9.97 -4.95 -22.26
N PHE A 168 10.98 -5.57 -21.63
CA PHE A 168 10.91 -5.98 -20.24
C PHE A 168 10.76 -4.78 -19.29
N LEU A 169 11.58 -3.74 -19.45
CA LEU A 169 11.51 -2.52 -18.66
C LEU A 169 10.17 -1.82 -18.83
N LYS A 170 9.66 -1.70 -20.05
CA LYS A 170 8.33 -1.16 -20.33
C LYS A 170 7.22 -1.92 -19.57
N ARG A 171 7.23 -3.26 -19.60
CA ARG A 171 6.23 -4.06 -18.85
C ARG A 171 6.32 -3.82 -17.34
N ARG A 172 7.53 -3.68 -16.81
CA ARG A 172 7.77 -3.37 -15.39
C ARG A 172 7.25 -1.99 -15.03
N GLU A 173 7.41 -0.99 -15.89
CA GLU A 173 6.82 0.34 -15.70
C GLU A 173 5.30 0.29 -15.71
N LEU A 174 4.68 -0.45 -16.64
CA LEU A 174 3.23 -0.64 -16.66
C LEU A 174 2.70 -1.32 -15.39
N ALA A 175 3.43 -2.32 -14.87
CA ALA A 175 3.08 -2.95 -13.60
C ALA A 175 3.17 -1.96 -12.42
N SER A 176 4.17 -1.08 -12.44
CA SER A 176 4.34 -0.01 -11.44
C SER A 176 3.21 1.03 -11.52
N LEU A 177 2.84 1.43 -12.74
CA LEU A 177 1.73 2.36 -13.02
C LEU A 177 0.36 1.77 -12.67
N PHE A 178 0.20 0.45 -12.73
CA PHE A 178 -1.00 -0.22 -12.21
C PHE A 178 -1.00 -0.28 -10.68
N LEU A 179 0.12 -0.68 -10.07
CA LEU A 179 0.21 -0.90 -8.63
C LEU A 179 0.09 0.42 -7.84
N THR A 180 0.77 1.48 -8.28
CA THR A 180 0.95 2.71 -7.51
C THR A 180 -0.38 3.45 -7.25
N PRO A 181 -1.27 3.66 -8.24
CA PRO A 181 -2.59 4.23 -8.00
C PRO A 181 -3.47 3.36 -7.10
N TRP A 182 -3.36 2.02 -7.17
CA TRP A 182 -4.07 1.13 -6.25
C TRP A 182 -3.61 1.35 -4.81
N VAL A 183 -2.30 1.37 -4.55
CA VAL A 183 -1.76 1.69 -3.21
C VAL A 183 -2.18 3.08 -2.74
N MET A 184 -2.21 4.05 -3.66
CA MET A 184 -2.63 5.40 -3.35
C MET A 184 -4.10 5.45 -2.91
N LEU A 185 -4.99 4.73 -3.59
CA LEU A 185 -6.41 4.62 -3.21
C LEU A 185 -6.61 3.93 -1.86
N GLU A 186 -5.87 2.85 -1.61
CA GLU A 186 -5.87 2.16 -0.31
C GLU A 186 -5.41 3.10 0.81
N THR A 187 -4.36 3.89 0.56
CA THR A 187 -3.84 4.88 1.50
C THR A 187 -4.83 6.04 1.70
N ALA A 188 -5.49 6.50 0.63
CA ALA A 188 -6.52 7.53 0.68
C ALA A 188 -7.71 7.08 1.55
N TYR A 189 -8.14 5.83 1.39
CA TYR A 189 -9.15 5.24 2.26
C TYR A 189 -8.70 5.26 3.73
N LEU A 190 -7.46 4.86 4.03
CA LEU A 190 -6.93 4.92 5.40
C LEU A 190 -6.88 6.36 5.95
N CYS A 191 -6.55 7.35 5.12
CA CYS A 191 -6.61 8.76 5.50
C CYS A 191 -8.03 9.19 5.87
N VAL A 192 -9.04 8.81 5.09
CA VAL A 192 -10.45 9.13 5.37
C VAL A 192 -10.95 8.40 6.62
N ALA A 193 -10.65 7.11 6.74
CA ALA A 193 -11.16 6.25 7.80
C ALA A 193 -10.51 6.53 9.17
N ILE A 194 -9.21 6.85 9.20
CA ILE A 194 -8.48 7.15 10.44
C ILE A 194 -8.50 8.65 10.75
N GLY A 195 -8.42 9.50 9.73
CA GLY A 195 -8.30 10.95 9.82
C GLY A 195 -7.01 11.50 9.19
N PHE A 196 -7.13 12.68 8.58
CA PHE A 196 -6.06 13.38 7.85
C PHE A 196 -5.11 14.19 8.75
N CYS A 197 -5.63 14.91 9.74
CA CYS A 197 -4.84 15.81 10.60
C CYS A 197 -4.77 15.32 12.05
N SER A 198 -5.84 14.67 12.54
CA SER A 198 -5.87 14.00 13.83
C SER A 198 -6.30 12.55 13.64
N SER A 199 -5.64 11.64 14.34
CA SER A 199 -5.99 10.22 14.29
C SER A 199 -7.15 9.95 15.25
N ARG A 200 -8.32 9.53 14.73
CA ARG A 200 -9.47 9.12 15.57
C ARG A 200 -9.13 7.91 16.46
N TYR A 201 -8.14 7.13 16.06
CA TYR A 201 -7.72 5.91 16.74
C TYR A 201 -6.27 6.04 17.22
N SER A 202 -5.98 5.55 18.42
CA SER A 202 -4.60 5.47 18.91
C SER A 202 -3.80 4.42 18.14
N ALA A 203 -2.49 4.63 17.97
CA ALA A 203 -1.58 3.69 17.30
C ALA A 203 -1.70 2.27 17.90
N ARG A 204 -1.96 2.18 19.21
CA ARG A 204 -2.17 0.91 19.91
C ARG A 204 -3.41 0.15 19.42
N LYS A 205 -4.50 0.84 19.05
CA LYS A 205 -5.72 0.21 18.49
C LYS A 205 -5.51 -0.23 17.04
N LEU A 206 -4.71 0.51 16.29
CA LEU A 206 -4.38 0.26 14.88
C LEU A 206 -3.25 -0.78 14.68
N SER A 207 -2.56 -1.16 15.75
CA SER A 207 -1.52 -2.20 15.66
C SER A 207 -2.08 -3.52 15.17
N LEU A 208 -1.40 -4.10 14.19
CA LEU A 208 -1.69 -5.43 13.63
C LEU A 208 -1.19 -6.57 14.53
N SER A 209 -0.30 -6.28 15.48
CA SER A 209 0.36 -7.26 16.35
C SER A 209 -0.37 -7.50 17.67
N ARG A 210 -1.52 -6.87 17.93
CA ARG A 210 -2.26 -7.19 19.14
C ARG A 210 -2.71 -8.65 19.09
N PRO A 211 -2.34 -9.49 20.07
CA PRO A 211 -3.10 -10.70 20.31
C PRO A 211 -4.53 -10.28 20.62
N THR A 212 -5.49 -10.97 20.00
CA THR A 212 -6.94 -10.83 20.26
C THR A 212 -7.31 -11.10 21.73
N PHE A 213 -6.35 -11.58 22.52
CA PHE A 213 -6.45 -11.83 23.94
C PHE A 213 -5.98 -10.61 24.75
N ASN A 214 -6.94 -9.90 25.32
CA ASN A 214 -6.65 -8.97 26.41
C ASN A 214 -6.36 -9.84 27.64
N LEU A 215 -5.10 -9.98 28.05
CA LEU A 215 -4.69 -10.86 29.15
C LEU A 215 -5.48 -10.56 30.43
N ARG A 216 -5.84 -9.30 30.65
CA ARG A 216 -6.75 -8.85 31.72
C ARG A 216 -8.18 -9.40 31.57
N ALA A 217 -8.74 -9.46 30.37
CA ALA A 217 -10.07 -10.02 30.13
C ALA A 217 -10.06 -11.55 30.22
N ALA A 218 -8.96 -12.20 29.82
CA ALA A 218 -8.76 -13.63 30.01
C ALA A 218 -8.61 -14.01 31.49
N LEU A 219 -7.86 -13.22 32.24
CA LEU A 219 -7.75 -13.35 33.69
C LEU A 219 -9.10 -13.14 34.36
N LEU A 220 -9.87 -12.11 34.00
CA LEU A 220 -11.22 -11.89 34.57
C LEU A 220 -12.25 -12.96 34.17
N ALA A 221 -12.08 -13.63 33.02
CA ALA A 221 -12.97 -14.70 32.58
C ALA A 221 -12.62 -16.06 33.23
N ASN A 222 -11.35 -16.30 33.56
CA ASN A 222 -10.90 -17.53 34.21
C ASN A 222 -10.90 -17.44 35.74
N PHE A 223 -10.71 -16.23 36.29
CA PHE A 223 -10.89 -15.94 37.71
C PHE A 223 -12.28 -15.34 37.91
N VAL A 224 -13.29 -16.21 37.98
CA VAL A 224 -14.57 -15.85 38.61
C VAL A 224 -14.22 -15.42 40.02
N VAL A 225 -14.34 -14.13 40.32
CA VAL A 225 -14.38 -13.68 41.71
C VAL A 225 -15.57 -14.39 42.33
N HIS A 226 -15.33 -15.46 43.07
CA HIS A 226 -16.34 -16.05 43.93
C HIS A 226 -16.85 -14.92 44.82
N PRO A 227 -18.16 -14.62 44.82
CA PRO A 227 -18.72 -13.78 45.86
C PRO A 227 -18.65 -14.64 47.13
N HIS A 228 -17.60 -14.45 47.93
CA HIS A 228 -17.64 -14.97 49.28
C HIS A 228 -18.74 -14.21 50.01
N ARG A 229 -19.89 -14.89 50.10
CA ARG A 229 -20.89 -14.82 51.16
C ARG A 229 -20.34 -14.14 52.42
N SER A 230 -21.01 -13.03 52.77
CA SER A 230 -21.37 -12.65 54.15
C SER A 230 -20.31 -12.91 55.25
N ALA A 231 -19.54 -11.88 55.58
CA ALA A 231 -19.09 -11.67 56.94
C ALA A 231 -19.75 -10.39 57.47
N THR A 232 -20.81 -10.59 58.25
CA THR A 232 -21.38 -9.61 59.17
C THR A 232 -20.28 -8.98 60.03
N VAL A 233 -19.87 -7.75 59.69
CA VAL A 233 -19.16 -6.90 60.64
C VAL A 233 -20.19 -5.96 61.25
N LYS A 234 -20.61 -6.28 62.48
CA LYS A 234 -21.39 -5.38 63.34
C LYS A 234 -20.60 -4.07 63.47
N ARG A 235 -21.20 -2.97 63.01
CA ARG A 235 -20.77 -1.61 63.32
C ARG A 235 -21.10 -1.36 64.81
N PRO A 236 -20.15 -1.13 65.72
CA PRO A 236 -20.49 -0.59 67.01
C PRO A 236 -20.94 0.87 66.82
N ARG A 237 -22.16 1.17 67.29
CA ARG A 237 -22.56 2.54 67.62
C ARG A 237 -21.67 3.02 68.74
N PHE A 238 -20.98 4.13 68.56
CA PHE A 238 -20.82 5.11 69.63
C PHE A 238 -21.06 6.49 69.06
N ALA A 239 -22.02 7.17 69.67
CA ALA A 239 -22.26 8.60 69.57
C ALA A 239 -21.46 9.28 70.69
N ALA A 240 -20.80 10.38 70.34
CA ALA A 240 -20.63 11.60 71.11
C ALA A 240 -20.08 12.66 70.15
#